data_AF-A0A7R9QTI0-F1
#
_entry.id   AF-A0A7R9QTI0-F1
#
_cell.length_a   1.000
_cell.length_b   1.000
_cell.length_c   1.000
_cell.angle_alpha   90.00
_cell.angle_beta   90.00
_cell.angle_gamma   90.00
#
_symmetry.space_group_name_H-M   'P 1'
#
loop_
_entity.id
_entity.type
_entity.pdbx_description
1 polymer ?
#
loop_
_entity_poly.entity_id
_entity_poly.type
_entity_poly.pdbx_seq_one_letter_code
_entity_poly.pdbx_strand_id
1 'polypeptide(L)'
;MSLWSHIRLVYIWRTLGIIVYEFGTNFFGYRRKVKTDKKLNGQVVVVTGANTGIGKETAYQMTLREAKVYIGCRDVVKGETAVKEIQTMNPKADIKLLKLDLSSLQSVRHFAKELSQLESKVDILINNAGVMACPELQTEDGFEMQFGTNHLGHFLLTLHLVPLLKKSSAARVVTVSACAYKCGEIHLNNINLRNGDYHPLIAYMQSKLANVLFSRELANRLRHTQVKTYALGPGVIDTDLKRHVEKVDETKGKGFMERRLMMTPFMGCQTTLYCALDEGLADETGYFYDNCQRIDYMIPEAKDYKTAKALWELSEDLVKLEDHLRI
;
A
#
# COMPACT_ATOMS: atom_id res chain seq x y z
N MET A 1 -5.26 38.91 7.40
CA MET A 1 -4.50 37.68 7.06
C MET A 1 -5.43 36.76 6.31
N SER A 2 -5.12 36.40 5.06
CA SER A 2 -6.03 35.58 4.23
C SER A 2 -6.08 34.14 4.74
N LEU A 3 -7.20 33.46 4.55
CA LEU A 3 -7.44 32.04 4.87
C LEU A 3 -6.28 31.13 4.41
N TRP A 4 -5.64 31.50 3.30
CA TRP A 4 -4.45 30.85 2.72
C TRP A 4 -3.20 30.87 3.61
N SER A 5 -3.00 31.92 4.43
CA SER A 5 -1.84 32.03 5.34
C SER A 5 -1.94 31.08 6.53
N HIS A 6 -3.15 30.85 7.06
CA HIS A 6 -3.40 29.90 8.14
C HIS A 6 -3.34 28.44 7.66
N ILE A 7 -3.86 28.14 6.46
CA ILE A 7 -3.74 26.82 5.84
C ILE A 7 -2.26 26.47 5.65
N ARG A 8 -1.44 27.38 5.11
CA ARG A 8 0.01 27.16 4.96
C ARG A 8 0.70 26.88 6.30
N LEU A 9 0.38 27.63 7.36
CA LEU A 9 0.97 27.41 8.69
C LEU A 9 0.64 26.02 9.25
N VAL A 10 -0.62 25.59 9.19
CA VAL A 10 -1.04 24.25 9.66
C VAL A 10 -0.34 23.14 8.87
N TYR A 11 -0.23 23.28 7.55
CA TYR A 11 0.51 22.33 6.70
C TYR A 11 2.00 22.28 7.03
N ILE A 12 2.63 23.43 7.27
CA ILE A 12 4.04 23.53 7.68
C ILE A 12 4.26 22.83 9.02
N TRP A 13 3.44 23.11 10.04
CA TRP A 13 3.56 22.48 11.35
C TRP A 13 3.28 20.97 11.32
N ARG A 14 2.27 20.52 10.55
CA ARG A 14 2.03 19.08 10.32
C ARG A 14 3.24 18.41 9.67
N THR A 15 3.82 19.02 8.64
CA THR A 15 4.96 18.47 7.92
C THR A 15 6.20 18.41 8.81
N LEU A 16 6.51 19.48 9.56
CA LEU A 16 7.62 19.51 10.52
C LEU A 16 7.44 18.46 11.63
N GLY A 17 6.23 18.32 12.18
CA GLY A 17 5.94 17.30 13.19
C GLY A 17 6.11 15.87 12.69
N ILE A 18 5.70 15.58 11.44
CA ILE A 18 5.92 14.28 10.79
C ILE A 18 7.42 14.00 10.61
N ILE A 19 8.16 14.98 10.10
CA ILE A 19 9.61 14.87 9.92
C ILE A 19 10.26 14.59 11.29
N VAL A 20 9.99 15.38 12.32
CA VAL A 20 10.58 15.17 13.66
C VAL A 20 10.24 13.79 14.23
N TYR A 21 8.99 13.32 14.09
CA TYR A 21 8.58 12.00 14.58
C TYR A 21 9.27 10.85 13.82
N GLU A 22 9.26 10.88 12.48
CA GLU A 22 9.87 9.85 11.64
C GLU A 22 11.39 9.81 11.82
N PHE A 23 12.05 10.98 11.77
CA PHE A 23 13.49 11.07 11.98
C PHE A 23 13.88 10.70 13.42
N GLY A 24 13.11 11.11 14.43
CA GLY A 24 13.36 10.73 15.83
C GLY A 24 13.23 9.23 16.06
N THR A 25 12.13 8.61 15.60
CA THR A 25 11.91 7.16 15.74
C THR A 25 12.96 6.34 15.00
N ASN A 26 13.42 6.82 13.84
CA ASN A 26 14.46 6.17 13.05
C ASN A 26 15.87 6.36 13.65
N PHE A 27 16.22 7.59 14.05
CA PHE A 27 17.55 7.93 14.57
C PHE A 27 17.88 7.20 15.87
N PHE A 28 16.90 7.04 16.75
CA PHE A 28 17.08 6.36 18.04
C PHE A 28 16.78 4.85 17.98
N GLY A 29 16.45 4.28 16.82
CA GLY A 29 16.25 2.84 16.66
C GLY A 29 15.02 2.26 17.36
N TYR A 30 13.98 3.06 17.61
CA TYR A 30 12.78 2.67 18.36
C TYR A 30 11.71 1.94 17.50
N ARG A 31 12.06 1.47 16.30
CA ARG A 31 11.11 0.76 15.44
C ARG A 31 10.87 -0.66 15.96
N ARG A 32 9.61 -0.96 16.27
CA ARG A 32 9.16 -2.26 16.76
C ARG A 32 9.22 -3.29 15.64
N LYS A 33 9.47 -4.53 16.05
CA LYS A 33 9.39 -5.70 15.17
C LYS A 33 8.13 -6.48 15.49
N VAL A 34 7.59 -7.15 14.49
CA VAL A 34 6.51 -8.11 14.73
C VAL A 34 7.05 -9.23 15.63
N LYS A 35 6.26 -9.64 16.64
CA LYS A 35 6.62 -10.69 17.59
C LYS A 35 5.71 -11.89 17.39
N THR A 36 5.84 -12.56 16.24
CA THR A 36 5.07 -13.77 15.94
C THR A 36 5.91 -14.78 15.17
N ASP A 37 5.79 -16.03 15.57
CA ASP A 37 6.35 -17.24 14.94
C ASP A 37 5.29 -18.00 14.13
N LYS A 38 4.11 -17.40 13.91
CA LYS A 38 3.00 -17.98 13.15
C LYS A 38 3.46 -18.56 11.81
N LYS A 39 3.12 -19.83 11.62
CA LYS A 39 3.25 -20.57 10.37
C LYS A 39 2.02 -20.37 9.49
N LEU A 40 2.22 -20.39 8.18
CA LEU A 40 1.22 -20.10 7.15
C LEU A 40 1.03 -21.29 6.19
N ASN A 41 1.26 -22.50 6.68
CA ASN A 41 1.21 -23.72 5.89
C ASN A 41 -0.15 -23.85 5.18
N GLY A 42 -0.13 -24.00 3.86
CA GLY A 42 -1.34 -24.09 3.04
C GLY A 42 -2.14 -22.77 2.94
N GLN A 43 -1.58 -21.65 3.38
CA GLN A 43 -2.15 -20.32 3.16
C GLN A 43 -1.57 -19.67 1.91
N VAL A 44 -2.44 -19.01 1.17
CA VAL A 44 -2.11 -18.28 -0.05
C VAL A 44 -1.96 -16.80 0.26
N VAL A 45 -0.78 -16.25 -0.04
CA VAL A 45 -0.43 -14.85 0.18
C VAL A 45 -0.13 -14.17 -1.14
N VAL A 46 -0.77 -13.03 -1.40
CA VAL A 46 -0.53 -12.20 -2.58
C VAL A 46 0.16 -10.91 -2.17
N VAL A 47 1.27 -10.56 -2.81
CA VAL A 47 2.01 -9.31 -2.53
C VAL A 47 2.23 -8.54 -3.83
N THR A 48 1.67 -7.33 -3.92
CA THR A 48 1.89 -6.45 -5.09
C THR A 48 3.23 -5.71 -4.97
N GLY A 49 3.94 -5.53 -6.08
CA GLY A 49 5.19 -4.76 -6.13
C GLY A 49 6.33 -5.39 -5.31
N ALA A 50 6.46 -6.72 -5.37
CA ALA A 50 7.43 -7.48 -4.58
C ALA A 50 8.72 -7.86 -5.35
N ASN A 51 9.05 -7.14 -6.41
CA ASN A 51 10.33 -7.29 -7.12
C ASN A 51 11.49 -6.56 -6.43
N THR A 52 11.25 -5.53 -5.62
CA THR A 52 12.29 -4.82 -4.86
C THR A 52 11.77 -4.34 -3.49
N GLY A 53 12.67 -3.77 -2.68
CA GLY A 53 12.34 -3.04 -1.45
C GLY A 53 11.49 -3.81 -0.44
N ILE A 54 10.55 -3.10 0.18
CA ILE A 54 9.66 -3.62 1.25
C ILE A 54 8.83 -4.80 0.75
N GLY A 55 8.34 -4.76 -0.49
CA GLY A 55 7.53 -5.82 -1.07
C GLY A 55 8.30 -7.13 -1.19
N LYS A 56 9.53 -7.08 -1.71
CA LYS A 56 10.40 -8.28 -1.83
C LYS A 56 10.71 -8.88 -0.48
N GLU A 57 11.09 -8.05 0.49
CA GLU A 57 11.35 -8.51 1.86
C GLU A 57 10.09 -9.08 2.52
N THR A 58 8.93 -8.45 2.32
CA THR A 58 7.65 -8.97 2.81
C THR A 58 7.37 -10.35 2.21
N ALA A 59 7.53 -10.52 0.90
CA ALA A 59 7.34 -11.82 0.23
C ALA A 59 8.31 -12.88 0.79
N TYR A 60 9.59 -12.55 0.97
CA TYR A 60 10.58 -13.43 1.58
C TYR A 60 10.18 -13.84 3.01
N GLN A 61 9.75 -12.90 3.84
CA GLN A 61 9.31 -13.17 5.21
C GLN A 61 8.07 -14.08 5.27
N MET A 62 7.20 -14.02 4.25
CA MET A 62 6.06 -14.93 4.12
C MET A 62 6.49 -16.34 3.71
N THR A 63 7.50 -16.49 2.83
CA THR A 63 8.01 -17.83 2.46
C THR A 63 8.75 -18.52 3.61
N LEU A 64 9.43 -17.76 4.48
CA LEU A 64 10.02 -18.29 5.72
C LEU A 64 8.98 -18.87 6.69
N ARG A 65 7.73 -18.44 6.53
CA ARG A 65 6.56 -18.94 7.27
C ARG A 65 5.80 -20.01 6.51
N GLU A 66 6.38 -20.57 5.45
CA GLU A 66 5.83 -21.68 4.67
C GLU A 66 4.49 -21.34 3.98
N ALA A 67 4.25 -20.05 3.73
CA ALA A 67 3.16 -19.61 2.85
C ALA A 67 3.45 -19.95 1.39
N LYS A 68 2.38 -20.16 0.63
CA LYS A 68 2.41 -20.09 -0.84
C LYS A 68 2.26 -18.64 -1.27
N VAL A 69 3.31 -18.07 -1.86
CA VAL A 69 3.40 -16.65 -2.14
C VAL A 69 3.28 -16.37 -3.63
N TYR A 70 2.34 -15.51 -4.00
CA TYR A 70 2.22 -14.93 -5.33
C TYR A 70 2.70 -13.48 -5.30
N ILE A 71 3.73 -13.17 -6.07
CA ILE A 71 4.16 -11.79 -6.27
C ILE A 71 3.58 -11.24 -7.57
N GLY A 72 2.96 -10.06 -7.49
CA GLY A 72 2.44 -9.33 -8.65
C GLY A 72 3.40 -8.20 -9.03
N CYS A 73 4.04 -8.32 -10.20
CA CYS A 73 5.02 -7.32 -10.66
C CYS A 73 4.77 -6.90 -12.11
N ARG A 74 4.98 -5.61 -12.41
CA ARG A 74 4.84 -5.07 -13.76
C ARG A 74 5.96 -5.56 -14.69
N ASP A 75 7.18 -5.47 -14.20
CA ASP A 75 8.40 -5.91 -14.91
C ASP A 75 8.63 -7.38 -14.59
N VAL A 76 8.29 -8.25 -15.54
CA VAL A 76 8.36 -9.71 -15.38
C VAL A 76 9.81 -10.15 -15.18
N VAL A 77 10.77 -9.55 -15.90
CA VAL A 77 12.20 -9.91 -15.79
C VAL A 77 12.71 -9.62 -14.37
N LYS A 78 12.44 -8.43 -13.83
CA LYS A 78 12.80 -8.11 -12.44
C LYS A 78 12.05 -8.97 -11.42
N GLY A 79 10.81 -9.33 -11.71
CA GLY A 79 10.02 -10.26 -10.91
C GLY A 79 10.68 -11.64 -10.82
N GLU A 80 11.10 -12.19 -11.96
CA GLU A 80 11.76 -13.50 -12.03
C GLU A 80 13.10 -13.49 -11.31
N THR A 81 13.87 -12.41 -11.43
CA THR A 81 15.10 -12.22 -10.65
C THR A 81 14.80 -12.26 -9.15
N ALA A 82 13.80 -11.54 -8.68
CA ALA A 82 13.43 -11.53 -7.26
C ALA A 82 12.97 -12.91 -6.76
N VAL A 83 12.20 -13.65 -7.56
CA VAL A 83 11.82 -15.05 -7.25
C VAL A 83 13.05 -15.93 -7.08
N LYS A 84 14.01 -15.88 -8.02
CA LYS A 84 15.25 -16.67 -7.97
C LYS A 84 16.12 -16.34 -6.76
N GLU A 85 16.25 -15.06 -6.43
CA GLU A 85 16.96 -14.61 -5.23
C GLU A 85 16.32 -15.17 -3.96
N ILE A 86 14.99 -15.08 -3.84
CA ILE A 86 14.24 -15.63 -2.70
C ILE A 86 14.41 -17.14 -2.61
N GLN A 87 14.34 -17.86 -3.72
CA GLN A 87 14.53 -19.32 -3.76
C GLN A 87 15.97 -19.73 -3.43
N THR A 88 16.96 -18.89 -3.74
CA THR A 88 18.35 -19.13 -3.34
C THR A 88 18.53 -18.95 -1.83
N MET A 89 17.89 -17.95 -1.24
CA MET A 89 17.91 -17.72 0.22
C MET A 89 17.07 -18.74 0.99
N ASN A 90 15.96 -19.20 0.41
CA ASN A 90 15.07 -20.22 0.96
C ASN A 90 14.71 -21.25 -0.12
N PRO A 91 15.47 -22.35 -0.25
CA PRO A 91 15.23 -23.38 -1.27
C PRO A 91 13.86 -24.09 -1.19
N LYS A 92 13.14 -23.94 -0.06
CA LYS A 92 11.80 -24.49 0.14
C LYS A 92 10.68 -23.46 -0.15
N ALA A 93 11.03 -22.25 -0.60
CA ALA A 93 10.05 -21.20 -0.87
C ALA A 93 9.09 -21.61 -1.99
N ASP A 94 7.80 -21.75 -1.66
CA ASP A 94 6.72 -21.81 -2.67
C ASP A 94 6.35 -20.36 -3.04
N ILE A 95 7.05 -19.83 -4.03
CA ILE A 95 6.86 -18.46 -4.53
C ILE A 95 6.72 -18.46 -6.05
N LYS A 96 5.74 -17.72 -6.55
CA LYS A 96 5.41 -17.61 -7.97
C LYS A 96 5.22 -16.15 -8.37
N LEU A 97 5.64 -15.82 -9.57
CA LEU A 97 5.41 -14.53 -10.20
C LEU A 97 4.18 -14.61 -11.09
N LEU A 98 3.29 -13.61 -11.00
CA LEU A 98 2.29 -13.32 -12.02
C LEU A 98 2.45 -11.86 -12.46
N LYS A 99 2.21 -11.58 -13.75
CA LYS A 99 2.32 -10.22 -14.28
C LYS A 99 1.19 -9.35 -13.72
N LEU A 100 1.55 -8.22 -13.12
CA LEU A 100 0.60 -7.24 -12.60
C LEU A 100 1.11 -5.83 -12.82
N ASP A 101 0.50 -5.11 -13.76
CA ASP A 101 0.63 -3.67 -13.88
C ASP A 101 -0.61 -2.98 -13.27
N LEU A 102 -0.44 -2.31 -12.14
CA LEU A 102 -1.51 -1.57 -11.47
C LEU A 102 -1.89 -0.26 -12.20
N SER A 103 -1.08 0.18 -13.16
CA SER A 103 -1.39 1.31 -14.04
C SER A 103 -2.17 0.89 -15.31
N SER A 104 -2.68 -0.35 -15.34
CA SER A 104 -3.52 -0.89 -16.40
C SER A 104 -4.65 -1.72 -15.79
N LEU A 105 -5.89 -1.22 -15.86
CA LEU A 105 -7.05 -1.96 -15.32
C LEU A 105 -7.22 -3.31 -16.02
N GLN A 106 -6.87 -3.41 -17.30
CA GLN A 106 -6.87 -4.68 -18.03
C GLN A 106 -5.85 -5.67 -17.44
N SER A 107 -4.63 -5.22 -17.13
CA SER A 107 -3.63 -6.07 -16.46
C SER A 107 -4.12 -6.55 -15.10
N VAL A 108 -4.80 -5.70 -14.33
CA VAL A 108 -5.37 -6.07 -13.02
C VAL A 108 -6.42 -7.18 -13.16
N ARG A 109 -7.34 -7.05 -14.13
CA ARG A 109 -8.36 -8.08 -14.40
C ARG A 109 -7.73 -9.40 -14.84
N HIS A 110 -6.69 -9.33 -15.69
CA HIS A 110 -5.98 -10.53 -16.14
C HIS A 110 -5.30 -11.26 -14.98
N PHE A 111 -4.56 -10.53 -14.13
CA PHE A 111 -3.92 -11.09 -12.94
C PHE A 111 -4.94 -11.77 -12.03
N ALA A 112 -6.07 -11.12 -11.74
CA ALA A 112 -7.07 -11.69 -10.85
C ALA A 112 -7.72 -12.95 -11.44
N LYS A 113 -8.01 -12.95 -12.74
CA LYS A 113 -8.51 -14.12 -13.46
C LYS A 113 -7.52 -15.28 -13.38
N GLU A 114 -6.25 -15.03 -13.70
CA GLU A 114 -5.20 -16.05 -13.64
C GLU A 114 -5.05 -16.63 -12.23
N LEU A 115 -5.00 -15.77 -11.20
CA LEU A 115 -4.92 -16.23 -9.81
C LEU A 115 -6.14 -17.07 -9.42
N SER A 116 -7.35 -16.70 -9.84
CA SER A 116 -8.58 -17.44 -9.54
C SER A 116 -8.65 -18.84 -10.19
N GLN A 117 -7.89 -19.05 -11.26
CA GLN A 117 -7.75 -20.36 -11.89
C GLN A 117 -6.73 -21.24 -11.18
N LEU A 118 -5.74 -20.61 -10.53
CA LEU A 118 -4.67 -21.30 -9.80
C LEU A 118 -5.06 -21.62 -8.36
N GLU A 119 -5.86 -20.77 -7.74
CA GLU A 119 -6.15 -20.82 -6.31
C GLU A 119 -7.64 -20.80 -6.01
N SER A 120 -8.05 -21.67 -5.09
CA SER A 120 -9.44 -21.73 -4.63
C SER A 120 -9.77 -20.67 -3.58
N LYS A 121 -8.76 -20.10 -2.90
CA LYS A 121 -8.87 -19.07 -1.85
C LYS A 121 -7.64 -18.17 -1.81
N VAL A 122 -7.78 -17.01 -1.19
CA VAL A 122 -6.66 -16.13 -0.81
C VAL A 122 -6.78 -15.86 0.69
N ASP A 123 -5.70 -16.04 1.45
CA ASP A 123 -5.71 -15.84 2.90
C ASP A 123 -5.18 -14.44 3.27
N ILE A 124 -4.15 -13.94 2.56
CA ILE A 124 -3.59 -12.62 2.81
C ILE A 124 -3.36 -11.89 1.49
N LEU A 125 -3.93 -10.70 1.34
CA LEU A 125 -3.65 -9.77 0.25
C LEU A 125 -2.87 -8.56 0.79
N ILE A 126 -1.69 -8.31 0.24
CA ILE A 126 -0.84 -7.17 0.60
C ILE A 126 -0.76 -6.22 -0.60
N ASN A 127 -1.55 -5.16 -0.52
CA ASN A 127 -1.52 -4.02 -1.44
C ASN A 127 -0.31 -3.13 -1.09
N ASN A 128 0.89 -3.58 -1.48
CA ASN A 128 2.16 -2.94 -1.14
C ASN A 128 2.68 -1.99 -2.23
N ALA A 129 2.43 -2.30 -3.50
CA ALA A 129 3.00 -1.54 -4.62
C ALA A 129 2.68 -0.04 -4.52
N GLY A 130 3.56 0.78 -5.09
CA GLY A 130 3.24 2.18 -5.27
C GLY A 130 4.33 2.94 -6.00
N VAL A 131 3.93 4.10 -6.52
CA VAL A 131 4.80 5.10 -7.13
C VAL A 131 4.63 6.42 -6.37
N MET A 132 5.68 7.25 -6.41
CA MET A 132 5.72 8.50 -5.66
C MET A 132 6.39 9.60 -6.48
N ALA A 133 5.88 10.82 -6.34
CA ALA A 133 6.47 12.03 -6.90
C ALA A 133 6.75 11.90 -8.40
N CYS A 134 5.83 11.26 -9.12
CA CYS A 134 5.91 11.17 -10.57
C CYS A 134 5.78 12.57 -11.19
N PRO A 135 6.38 12.82 -12.36
CA PRO A 135 5.91 13.93 -13.19
C PRO A 135 4.44 13.70 -13.57
N GLU A 136 3.79 14.73 -14.11
CA GLU A 136 2.41 14.62 -14.58
C GLU A 136 2.32 13.56 -15.68
N LEU A 137 1.83 12.38 -15.30
CA LEU A 137 1.75 11.19 -16.14
C LEU A 137 0.37 10.56 -15.95
N GLN A 138 -0.04 9.80 -16.96
CA GLN A 138 -1.30 9.07 -16.93
C GLN A 138 -1.08 7.57 -17.02
N THR A 139 -1.96 6.81 -16.37
CA THR A 139 -2.10 5.36 -16.55
C THR A 139 -2.59 5.04 -17.96
N GLU A 140 -2.57 3.76 -18.36
CA GLU A 140 -3.13 3.33 -19.66
C GLU A 140 -4.60 3.71 -19.80
N ASP A 141 -5.33 3.74 -18.68
CA ASP A 141 -6.74 4.11 -18.60
C ASP A 141 -7.00 5.63 -18.46
N GLY A 142 -5.96 6.48 -18.51
CA GLY A 142 -6.11 7.94 -18.50
C GLY A 142 -6.28 8.60 -17.12
N PHE A 143 -5.95 7.88 -16.03
CA PHE A 143 -5.95 8.42 -14.67
C PHE A 143 -4.60 9.02 -14.31
N GLU A 144 -4.56 9.95 -13.36
CA GLU A 144 -3.30 10.42 -12.79
C GLU A 144 -2.49 9.23 -12.25
N MET A 145 -1.21 9.16 -12.60
CA MET A 145 -0.35 7.98 -12.39
C MET A 145 -0.33 7.47 -10.93
N GLN A 146 -0.20 8.36 -9.94
CA GLN A 146 -0.06 7.97 -8.54
C GLN A 146 -1.41 7.52 -7.95
N PHE A 147 -2.50 8.23 -8.22
CA PHE A 147 -3.85 7.84 -7.82
C PHE A 147 -4.30 6.55 -8.52
N GLY A 148 -4.09 6.45 -9.83
CA GLY A 148 -4.41 5.28 -10.63
C GLY A 148 -3.67 4.04 -10.16
N THR A 149 -2.35 4.12 -9.98
CA THR A 149 -1.52 2.98 -9.57
C THR A 149 -1.70 2.63 -8.09
N ASN A 150 -1.62 3.62 -7.19
CA ASN A 150 -1.55 3.36 -5.75
C ASN A 150 -2.92 3.02 -5.15
N HIS A 151 -4.00 3.57 -5.72
CA HIS A 151 -5.38 3.41 -5.24
C HIS A 151 -6.25 2.63 -6.23
N LEU A 152 -6.54 3.14 -7.43
CA LEU A 152 -7.53 2.50 -8.33
C LEU A 152 -7.15 1.07 -8.75
N GLY A 153 -5.88 0.82 -9.07
CA GLY A 153 -5.39 -0.52 -9.39
C GLY A 153 -5.57 -1.50 -8.23
N HIS A 154 -5.24 -1.09 -7.00
CA HIS A 154 -5.45 -1.91 -5.80
C HIS A 154 -6.92 -2.07 -5.42
N PHE A 155 -7.72 -1.02 -5.61
CA PHE A 155 -9.15 -1.04 -5.41
C PHE A 155 -9.79 -2.13 -6.28
N LEU A 156 -9.53 -2.07 -7.59
CA LEU A 156 -10.03 -3.07 -8.54
C LEU A 156 -9.49 -4.47 -8.21
N LEU A 157 -8.18 -4.60 -7.95
CA LEU A 157 -7.58 -5.89 -7.61
C LEU A 157 -8.25 -6.50 -6.37
N THR A 158 -8.41 -5.71 -5.31
CA THR A 158 -9.00 -6.19 -4.07
C THR A 158 -10.41 -6.69 -4.30
N LEU A 159 -11.26 -5.96 -5.02
CA LEU A 159 -12.64 -6.37 -5.27
C LEU A 159 -12.75 -7.64 -6.13
N HIS A 160 -11.87 -7.81 -7.12
CA HIS A 160 -11.77 -9.08 -7.85
C HIS A 160 -11.35 -10.26 -6.95
N LEU A 161 -10.54 -10.01 -5.91
CA LEU A 161 -10.08 -11.05 -4.99
C LEU A 161 -11.00 -11.26 -3.78
N VAL A 162 -11.97 -10.37 -3.50
CA VAL A 162 -12.94 -10.53 -2.41
C VAL A 162 -13.64 -11.90 -2.42
N PRO A 163 -14.12 -12.44 -3.57
CA PRO A 163 -14.71 -13.78 -3.62
C PRO A 163 -13.76 -14.89 -3.14
N LEU A 164 -12.46 -14.79 -3.40
CA LEU A 164 -11.45 -15.75 -2.91
C LEU A 164 -11.09 -15.51 -1.44
N LEU A 165 -11.03 -14.24 -1.01
CA LEU A 165 -10.79 -13.85 0.39
C LEU A 165 -11.90 -14.36 1.30
N LYS A 166 -13.16 -14.26 0.86
CA LYS A 166 -14.34 -14.80 1.57
C LYS A 166 -14.36 -16.33 1.71
N LYS A 167 -13.46 -17.06 1.06
CA LYS A 167 -13.31 -18.52 1.24
C LYS A 167 -12.26 -18.89 2.28
N SER A 168 -11.39 -17.95 2.67
CA SER A 168 -10.47 -18.15 3.80
C SER A 168 -11.22 -17.98 5.12
N SER A 169 -10.86 -18.73 6.16
CA SER A 169 -11.47 -18.62 7.49
C SER A 169 -11.10 -17.35 8.25
N ALA A 170 -10.00 -16.68 7.86
CA ALA A 170 -9.49 -15.49 8.55
C ALA A 170 -8.70 -14.58 7.59
N ALA A 171 -9.30 -14.24 6.45
CA ALA A 171 -8.63 -13.45 5.42
C ALA A 171 -8.24 -12.04 5.89
N ARG A 172 -7.09 -11.57 5.43
CA ARG A 172 -6.56 -10.22 5.75
C ARG A 172 -6.20 -9.45 4.50
N VAL A 173 -6.68 -8.21 4.39
CA VAL A 173 -6.29 -7.25 3.36
C VAL A 173 -5.46 -6.13 4.00
N VAL A 174 -4.17 -6.12 3.71
CA VAL A 174 -3.22 -5.14 4.24
C VAL A 174 -2.88 -4.13 3.15
N THR A 175 -3.17 -2.85 3.38
CA THR A 175 -2.94 -1.78 2.40
C THR A 175 -1.87 -0.81 2.88
N VAL A 176 -0.80 -0.69 2.09
CA VAL A 176 0.33 0.18 2.42
C VAL A 176 0.03 1.61 1.99
N SER A 177 -0.17 2.45 2.99
CA SER A 177 -0.25 3.90 2.87
C SER A 177 1.13 4.52 3.22
N ALA A 178 1.18 5.73 3.76
CA ALA A 178 2.38 6.42 4.21
C ALA A 178 1.99 7.57 5.14
N CYS A 179 2.89 8.05 6.01
CA CYS A 179 2.62 9.22 6.87
C CYS A 179 2.19 10.49 6.10
N ALA A 180 2.52 10.56 4.80
CA ALA A 180 2.04 11.57 3.84
C ALA A 180 0.52 11.70 3.78
N TYR A 181 -0.26 10.66 4.12
CA TYR A 181 -1.73 10.75 4.19
C TYR A 181 -2.20 11.87 5.12
N LYS A 182 -1.40 12.21 6.16
CA LYS A 182 -1.72 13.24 7.16
C LYS A 182 -1.78 14.66 6.58
N CYS A 183 -1.25 14.84 5.37
CA CYS A 183 -1.29 16.09 4.61
C CYS A 183 -2.11 15.95 3.32
N GLY A 184 -2.81 14.83 3.11
CA GLY A 184 -3.63 14.60 1.93
C GLY A 184 -5.02 15.21 2.04
N GLU A 185 -5.61 15.45 0.88
CA GLU A 185 -7.02 15.80 0.69
C GLU A 185 -7.53 14.98 -0.51
N ILE A 186 -8.83 14.63 -0.52
CA ILE A 186 -9.46 13.95 -1.65
C ILE A 186 -10.20 14.99 -2.49
N HIS A 187 -9.66 15.29 -3.67
CA HIS A 187 -10.25 16.25 -4.59
C HIS A 187 -11.31 15.57 -5.47
N LEU A 188 -12.47 15.18 -4.90
CA LEU A 188 -13.51 14.42 -5.61
C LEU A 188 -13.92 15.01 -6.98
N ASN A 189 -13.99 16.33 -7.08
CA ASN A 189 -14.38 17.03 -8.32
C ASN A 189 -13.24 17.17 -9.35
N ASN A 190 -12.00 16.91 -8.95
CA ASN A 190 -10.81 16.92 -9.82
C ASN A 190 -9.84 15.81 -9.39
N ILE A 191 -10.32 14.56 -9.33
CA ILE A 191 -9.57 13.45 -8.72
C ILE A 191 -8.23 13.17 -9.42
N ASN A 192 -8.14 13.54 -10.71
CA ASN A 192 -6.95 13.42 -11.54
C ASN A 192 -6.06 14.67 -11.53
N LEU A 193 -6.39 15.70 -10.74
CA LEU A 193 -5.62 16.95 -10.59
C LEU A 193 -5.28 17.61 -11.93
N ARG A 194 -6.26 17.69 -12.83
CA ARG A 194 -6.11 18.28 -14.17
C ARG A 194 -6.10 19.81 -14.10
N ASN A 195 -5.86 20.45 -15.26
CA ASN A 195 -5.94 21.89 -15.46
C ASN A 195 -4.89 22.71 -14.69
N GLY A 196 -3.68 22.16 -14.51
CA GLY A 196 -2.59 22.83 -13.81
C GLY A 196 -2.59 22.64 -12.29
N ASP A 197 -3.55 21.89 -11.75
CA ASP A 197 -3.61 21.55 -10.32
C ASP A 197 -2.61 20.44 -9.92
N TYR A 198 -1.91 19.83 -10.90
CA TYR A 198 -0.96 18.76 -10.62
C TYR A 198 0.24 19.26 -9.83
N HIS A 199 0.44 18.66 -8.66
CA HIS A 199 1.68 18.74 -7.92
C HIS A 199 2.11 17.33 -7.47
N PRO A 200 3.34 16.87 -7.78
CA PRO A 200 3.77 15.49 -7.54
C PRO A 200 3.54 14.99 -6.10
N LEU A 201 3.80 15.85 -5.10
CA LEU A 201 3.58 15.48 -3.70
C LEU A 201 2.10 15.50 -3.30
N ILE A 202 1.28 16.40 -3.88
CA ILE A 202 -0.16 16.47 -3.57
C ILE A 202 -0.85 15.22 -4.12
N ALA A 203 -0.54 14.84 -5.35
CA ALA A 203 -1.01 13.59 -5.96
C ALA A 203 -0.64 12.36 -5.11
N TYR A 204 0.60 12.31 -4.62
CA TYR A 204 1.02 11.24 -3.72
C TYR A 204 0.22 11.21 -2.41
N MET A 205 0.12 12.36 -1.73
CA MET A 205 -0.62 12.49 -0.47
C MET A 205 -2.09 12.11 -0.62
N GLN A 206 -2.75 12.56 -1.70
CA GLN A 206 -4.10 12.14 -2.07
C GLN A 206 -4.19 10.62 -2.22
N SER A 207 -3.29 10.01 -2.99
CA SER A 207 -3.30 8.56 -3.20
C SER A 207 -3.12 7.76 -1.90
N LYS A 208 -2.32 8.28 -0.96
CA LYS A 208 -2.07 7.63 0.33
C LYS A 208 -3.21 7.85 1.32
N LEU A 209 -3.89 8.98 1.29
CA LEU A 209 -5.16 9.18 2.00
C LEU A 209 -6.27 8.28 1.44
N ALA A 210 -6.36 8.15 0.12
CA ALA A 210 -7.31 7.26 -0.55
C ALA A 210 -7.17 5.81 -0.05
N ASN A 211 -5.93 5.31 0.11
CA ASN A 211 -5.67 3.98 0.69
C ASN A 211 -6.19 3.83 2.14
N VAL A 212 -6.11 4.88 2.97
CA VAL A 212 -6.64 4.83 4.35
C VAL A 212 -8.16 4.78 4.33
N LEU A 213 -8.80 5.64 3.53
CA LEU A 213 -10.26 5.67 3.38
C LEU A 213 -10.80 4.39 2.75
N PHE A 214 -10.07 3.82 1.79
CA PHE A 214 -10.37 2.54 1.18
C PHE A 214 -10.43 1.41 2.23
N SER A 215 -9.40 1.24 3.07
CA SER A 215 -9.43 0.20 4.11
C SER A 215 -10.58 0.40 5.09
N ARG A 216 -10.93 1.65 5.42
CA ARG A 216 -12.07 1.95 6.31
C ARG A 216 -13.41 1.54 5.69
N GLU A 217 -13.65 1.93 4.44
CA GLU A 217 -14.91 1.62 3.77
C GLU A 217 -15.00 0.13 3.39
N LEU A 218 -13.88 -0.50 3.03
CA LEU A 218 -13.80 -1.95 2.81
C LEU A 218 -14.20 -2.71 4.08
N ALA A 219 -13.73 -2.28 5.26
CA ALA A 219 -14.12 -2.87 6.53
C ALA A 219 -15.64 -2.77 6.78
N ASN A 220 -16.23 -1.61 6.50
CA ASN A 220 -17.67 -1.37 6.65
C ASN A 220 -18.50 -2.28 5.73
N ARG A 221 -18.08 -2.43 4.47
CA ARG A 221 -18.75 -3.29 3.48
C ARG A 221 -18.59 -4.78 3.78
N LEU A 222 -17.45 -5.18 4.31
CA LEU A 222 -17.15 -6.58 4.67
C LEU A 222 -17.49 -6.95 6.12
N ARG A 223 -18.18 -6.09 6.88
CA ARG A 223 -18.46 -6.27 8.32
C ARG A 223 -19.15 -7.58 8.70
N HIS A 224 -19.90 -8.17 7.76
CA HIS A 224 -20.62 -9.44 7.94
C HIS A 224 -19.84 -10.65 7.42
N THR A 225 -18.55 -10.48 7.18
CA THR A 225 -17.64 -11.52 6.71
C THR A 225 -16.44 -11.62 7.66
N GLN A 226 -15.69 -12.69 7.53
CA GLN A 226 -14.45 -12.94 8.24
C GLN A 226 -13.24 -12.17 7.68
N VAL A 227 -13.42 -11.41 6.59
CA VAL A 227 -12.33 -10.64 5.97
C VAL A 227 -12.05 -9.39 6.81
N LYS A 228 -10.82 -9.25 7.27
CA LYS A 228 -10.34 -8.07 8.02
C LYS A 228 -9.43 -7.22 7.16
N THR A 229 -9.42 -5.91 7.37
CA THR A 229 -8.59 -4.99 6.60
C THR A 229 -7.84 -4.01 7.48
N TYR A 230 -6.62 -3.68 7.06
CA TYR A 230 -5.67 -2.88 7.82
C TYR A 230 -4.94 -1.92 6.87
N ALA A 231 -4.94 -0.63 7.17
CA ALA A 231 -4.08 0.34 6.49
C ALA A 231 -2.82 0.60 7.33
N LEU A 232 -1.68 0.89 6.72
CA LEU A 232 -0.48 1.18 7.50
C LEU A 232 0.49 2.16 6.87
N GLY A 233 1.34 2.75 7.70
CA GLY A 233 2.56 3.44 7.29
C GLY A 233 3.79 2.56 7.54
N PRO A 234 4.67 2.32 6.53
CA PRO A 234 5.91 1.59 6.75
C PRO A 234 7.00 2.47 7.41
N GLY A 235 6.76 3.79 7.52
CA GLY A 235 7.75 4.80 7.88
C GLY A 235 8.62 5.24 6.69
N VAL A 236 9.66 6.03 6.94
CA VAL A 236 10.58 6.54 5.89
C VAL A 236 11.68 5.52 5.55
N ILE A 237 11.50 4.78 4.45
CA ILE A 237 12.41 3.69 4.01
C ILE A 237 13.28 4.11 2.83
N ASP A 238 14.51 3.60 2.76
CA ASP A 238 15.35 3.66 1.55
C ASP A 238 14.81 2.67 0.51
N THR A 239 14.08 3.15 -0.49
CA THR A 239 13.54 2.31 -1.58
C THR A 239 13.57 3.07 -2.89
N ASP A 240 13.51 2.32 -4.01
CA ASP A 240 13.39 2.85 -5.38
C ASP A 240 12.18 3.79 -5.59
N LEU A 241 11.28 3.88 -4.60
CA LEU A 241 10.15 4.80 -4.59
C LEU A 241 10.59 6.27 -4.78
N LYS A 242 11.81 6.63 -4.38
CA LYS A 242 12.37 7.99 -4.51
C LYS A 242 13.01 8.30 -5.86
N ARG A 243 13.07 7.37 -6.81
CA ARG A 243 13.80 7.52 -8.09
C ARG A 243 13.39 8.75 -8.93
N HIS A 244 12.20 9.31 -8.71
CA HIS A 244 11.74 10.53 -9.38
C HIS A 244 12.01 11.81 -8.56
N VAL A 245 12.25 11.69 -7.25
CA VAL A 245 12.70 12.80 -6.38
C VAL A 245 14.18 13.10 -6.65
N GLU A 246 15.01 12.07 -6.78
CA GLU A 246 16.46 12.20 -7.02
C GLU A 246 16.80 12.86 -8.36
N LYS A 247 15.89 12.81 -9.35
CA LYS A 247 16.07 13.49 -10.65
C LYS A 247 15.83 15.00 -10.61
N VAL A 248 15.21 15.52 -9.54
CA VAL A 248 14.89 16.95 -9.40
C VAL A 248 16.00 17.70 -8.64
N ASP A 249 16.85 16.99 -7.89
CA ASP A 249 17.89 17.61 -7.05
C ASP A 249 19.29 17.09 -7.43
N GLU A 250 19.85 17.58 -8.55
CA GLU A 250 21.24 17.33 -8.98
C GLU A 250 22.29 18.09 -8.13
N THR A 251 22.04 18.38 -6.86
CA THR A 251 23.08 18.92 -5.97
C THR A 251 23.92 17.80 -5.38
N LYS A 252 25.05 17.53 -6.04
CA LYS A 252 26.13 16.62 -5.60
C LYS A 252 26.53 16.91 -4.15
N GLY A 253 26.22 16.01 -3.21
CA GLY A 253 26.84 16.07 -1.86
C GLY A 253 26.18 15.36 -0.68
N LYS A 254 24.93 14.85 -0.75
CA LYS A 254 24.21 14.36 0.45
C LYS A 254 24.20 12.84 0.70
N GLY A 255 24.95 12.06 -0.08
CA GLY A 255 24.79 10.60 -0.15
C GLY A 255 25.19 9.75 1.07
N PHE A 256 25.97 10.25 2.03
CA PHE A 256 26.47 9.42 3.14
C PHE A 256 25.65 9.55 4.44
N MET A 257 25.17 10.76 4.75
CA MET A 257 24.45 11.02 6.01
C MET A 257 22.95 10.72 5.89
N GLU A 258 22.36 10.89 4.70
CA GLU A 258 20.96 10.53 4.42
C GLU A 258 20.76 9.00 4.41
N ARG A 259 21.73 8.22 3.91
CA ARG A 259 21.69 6.75 3.91
C ARG A 259 21.71 6.13 5.30
N ARG A 260 22.27 6.85 6.29
CA ARG A 260 22.38 6.39 7.69
C ARG A 260 21.10 6.65 8.52
N LEU A 261 20.16 7.43 7.97
CA LEU A 261 18.87 7.77 8.60
C LEU A 261 17.68 7.01 8.00
N MET A 262 17.90 6.28 6.90
CA MET A 262 16.85 5.54 6.22
C MET A 262 16.78 4.10 6.72
N MET A 263 15.55 3.62 6.95
CA MET A 263 15.30 2.26 7.39
C MET A 263 15.56 1.24 6.27
N THR A 264 15.93 0.02 6.65
CA THR A 264 16.07 -1.11 5.72
C THR A 264 14.70 -1.64 5.29
N PRO A 265 14.60 -2.35 4.15
CA PRO A 265 13.37 -3.07 3.77
C PRO A 265 12.85 -4.00 4.87
N PHE A 266 13.75 -4.65 5.62
CA PHE A 266 13.38 -5.48 6.78
C PHE A 266 12.67 -4.69 7.86
N MET A 267 13.15 -3.49 8.20
CA MET A 267 12.46 -2.60 9.15
C MET A 267 11.12 -2.10 8.58
N GLY A 268 11.09 -1.74 7.29
CA GLY A 268 9.88 -1.23 6.64
C GLY A 268 8.75 -2.25 6.50
N CYS A 269 9.06 -3.54 6.43
CA CYS A 269 8.03 -4.58 6.36
C CYS A 269 7.42 -4.93 7.73
N GLN A 270 7.97 -4.48 8.86
CA GLN A 270 7.54 -4.93 10.18
C GLN A 270 6.07 -4.62 10.47
N THR A 271 5.59 -3.41 10.19
CA THR A 271 4.17 -3.07 10.37
C THR A 271 3.27 -3.86 9.41
N THR A 272 3.75 -4.14 8.18
CA THR A 272 3.05 -4.99 7.21
C THR A 272 2.89 -6.40 7.74
N LEU A 273 3.97 -6.99 8.26
CA LEU A 273 3.95 -8.32 8.89
C LEU A 273 3.08 -8.33 10.15
N TYR A 274 3.12 -7.28 10.96
CA TYR A 274 2.24 -7.12 12.13
C TYR A 274 0.76 -7.20 11.74
N CYS A 275 0.33 -6.39 10.77
CA CYS A 275 -1.05 -6.43 10.28
C CYS A 275 -1.41 -7.79 9.64
N ALA A 276 -0.48 -8.38 8.89
CA ALA A 276 -0.71 -9.64 8.19
C ALA A 276 -0.73 -10.87 9.11
N LEU A 277 -0.02 -10.85 10.24
CA LEU A 277 0.28 -12.07 11.00
C LEU A 277 -0.20 -12.06 12.45
N ASP A 278 -0.24 -10.90 13.11
CA ASP A 278 -0.53 -10.83 14.54
C ASP A 278 -1.99 -11.24 14.81
N GLU A 279 -2.19 -12.30 15.58
CA GLU A 279 -3.51 -12.85 15.88
C GLU A 279 -4.31 -11.98 16.85
N GLY A 280 -3.64 -11.14 17.66
CA GLY A 280 -4.29 -10.17 18.53
C GLY A 280 -5.05 -9.09 17.79
N LEU A 281 -4.84 -8.96 16.46
CA LEU A 281 -5.58 -8.04 15.60
C LEU A 281 -6.85 -8.64 15.01
N ALA A 282 -7.19 -9.91 15.30
CA ALA A 282 -8.31 -10.61 14.65
C ALA A 282 -9.67 -9.89 14.79
N ASP A 283 -9.87 -9.16 15.89
CA ASP A 283 -11.09 -8.39 16.15
C ASP A 283 -11.02 -6.94 15.62
N GLU A 284 -9.88 -6.53 15.08
CA GLU A 284 -9.66 -5.21 14.53
C GLU A 284 -9.84 -5.19 13.00
N THR A 285 -10.46 -4.12 12.47
CA THR A 285 -10.64 -3.94 11.02
C THR A 285 -10.89 -2.47 10.69
N GLY A 286 -10.37 -2.01 9.56
CA GLY A 286 -10.53 -0.63 9.08
C GLY A 286 -9.69 0.40 9.84
N TYR A 287 -8.69 -0.02 10.62
CA TYR A 287 -7.81 0.90 11.35
C TYR A 287 -6.50 1.16 10.61
N PHE A 288 -5.79 2.20 11.07
CA PHE A 288 -4.46 2.56 10.60
C PHE A 288 -3.40 2.14 11.61
N TYR A 289 -2.27 1.62 11.12
CA TYR A 289 -1.17 1.14 11.94
C TYR A 289 0.15 1.78 11.53
N ASP A 290 0.99 2.04 12.51
CA ASP A 290 2.37 2.49 12.31
C ASP A 290 3.22 1.94 13.45
N ASN A 291 4.47 1.58 13.15
CA ASN A 291 5.42 1.04 14.11
C ASN A 291 4.86 -0.16 14.92
N CYS A 292 4.17 -1.09 14.25
CA CYS A 292 3.48 -2.23 14.86
C CYS A 292 2.49 -1.85 15.99
N GLN A 293 1.79 -0.73 15.84
CA GLN A 293 0.73 -0.29 16.75
C GLN A 293 -0.42 0.35 16.00
N ARG A 294 -1.62 0.24 16.56
CA ARG A 294 -2.79 0.98 16.09
C ARG A 294 -2.65 2.47 16.39
N ILE A 295 -3.01 3.31 15.43
CA ILE A 295 -3.00 4.77 15.55
C ILE A 295 -4.43 5.27 15.71
N ASP A 296 -4.80 5.62 16.95
CA ASP A 296 -6.15 6.09 17.26
C ASP A 296 -6.38 7.56 16.84
N TYR A 297 -5.34 8.39 16.94
CA TYR A 297 -5.41 9.80 16.60
C TYR A 297 -5.08 10.05 15.12
N MET A 298 -6.09 9.90 14.27
CA MET A 298 -6.03 10.24 12.85
C MET A 298 -6.57 11.64 12.56
N ILE A 299 -6.11 12.24 11.45
CA ILE A 299 -6.63 13.50 10.92
C ILE A 299 -8.14 13.39 10.60
N PRO A 300 -8.93 14.48 10.69
CA PRO A 300 -10.36 14.46 10.38
C PRO A 300 -10.69 13.86 9.00
N GLU A 301 -9.91 14.21 7.99
CA GLU A 301 -10.09 13.80 6.60
C GLU A 301 -9.96 12.29 6.44
N ALA A 302 -9.08 11.64 7.22
CA ALA A 302 -8.90 10.18 7.23
C ALA A 302 -10.00 9.42 7.99
N LYS A 303 -10.89 10.14 8.69
CA LYS A 303 -12.02 9.58 9.44
C LYS A 303 -13.38 9.95 8.82
N ASP A 304 -13.39 10.78 7.79
CA ASP A 304 -14.63 11.25 7.18
C ASP A 304 -15.32 10.15 6.37
N TYR A 305 -16.42 9.64 6.94
CA TYR A 305 -17.24 8.62 6.33
C TYR A 305 -17.89 9.06 5.01
N LYS A 306 -18.27 10.35 4.89
CA LYS A 306 -18.92 10.84 3.66
C LYS A 306 -17.93 10.82 2.50
N THR A 307 -16.71 11.31 2.72
CA THR A 307 -15.65 11.25 1.72
C THR A 307 -15.24 9.82 1.41
N ALA A 308 -15.13 8.93 2.40
CA ALA A 308 -14.81 7.51 2.16
C ALA A 308 -15.83 6.84 1.23
N LYS A 309 -17.13 7.03 1.50
CA LYS A 309 -18.21 6.49 0.69
C LYS A 309 -18.23 7.10 -0.73
N ALA A 310 -18.12 8.41 -0.85
CA ALA A 310 -18.10 9.09 -2.15
C ALA A 310 -16.88 8.69 -3.00
N LEU A 311 -15.70 8.55 -2.38
CA LEU A 311 -14.50 8.06 -3.04
C LEU A 311 -14.68 6.60 -3.50
N TRP A 312 -15.33 5.76 -2.70
CA TRP A 312 -15.64 4.38 -3.09
C TRP A 312 -16.52 4.34 -4.34
N GLU A 313 -17.66 5.04 -4.32
CA GLU A 313 -18.61 5.10 -5.45
C GLU A 313 -17.92 5.64 -6.71
N LEU A 314 -17.16 6.74 -6.58
CA LEU A 314 -16.35 7.27 -7.68
C LEU A 314 -15.32 6.24 -8.18
N SER A 315 -14.68 5.48 -7.28
CA SER A 315 -13.71 4.46 -7.67
C SER A 315 -14.38 3.31 -8.43
N GLU A 316 -15.57 2.86 -8.02
CA GLU A 316 -16.35 1.85 -8.76
C GLU A 316 -16.64 2.30 -10.19
N ASP A 317 -17.06 3.56 -10.36
CA ASP A 317 -17.37 4.13 -11.66
C ASP A 317 -16.12 4.29 -12.54
N LEU A 318 -15.03 4.83 -11.98
CA LEU A 318 -13.77 5.03 -12.69
C LEU A 318 -13.19 3.70 -13.18
N VAL A 319 -13.20 2.66 -12.35
CA VAL A 319 -12.66 1.35 -12.75
C VAL A 319 -13.63 0.53 -13.59
N LYS A 320 -14.86 1.04 -13.84
CA LYS A 320 -15.95 0.32 -14.50
C LYS A 320 -16.16 -1.04 -13.83
N LEU A 321 -16.43 -1.01 -12.52
CA LEU A 321 -16.58 -2.22 -11.74
C LEU A 321 -17.80 -3.03 -12.23
N GLU A 322 -17.60 -4.34 -12.38
CA GLU A 322 -18.65 -5.26 -12.81
C GLU A 322 -19.62 -5.49 -11.65
N ASP A 323 -20.93 -5.53 -11.92
CA ASP A 323 -21.95 -5.54 -10.85
C ASP A 323 -21.82 -6.71 -9.87
N HIS A 324 -21.37 -7.87 -10.35
CA HIS A 324 -21.18 -9.05 -9.51
C HIS A 324 -19.99 -8.92 -8.53
N LEU A 325 -19.15 -7.90 -8.68
CA LEU A 325 -18.02 -7.59 -7.78
C LEU A 325 -18.34 -6.49 -6.76
N ARG A 326 -19.47 -5.80 -6.90
CA ARG A 326 -19.94 -4.79 -5.93
C ARG A 326 -20.29 -5.48 -4.60
N ILE A 327 -19.98 -4.82 -3.48
CA ILE A 327 -20.15 -5.35 -2.11
C ILE A 327 -20.76 -4.36 -1.13
#